data_AF-A0A925V023-F1
#
_entry.id   AF-A0A925V023-F1
#
_cell.length_a   1.000
_cell.length_b   1.000
_cell.length_c   1.000
_cell.angle_alpha   90.00
_cell.angle_beta   90.00
_cell.angle_gamma   90.00
#
_symmetry.space_group_name_H-M   'P 1'
#
loop_
_entity.id
_entity.type
_entity.pdbx_description
1 polymer ?
#
loop_
_entity_poly.entity_id
_entity_poly.type
_entity_poly.pdbx_seq_one_letter_code
_entity_poly.pdbx_strand_id
1 'polypeptide(L)'
;MACPDENTLVAFASGSLPMVDAARVEEHLDSCGICFALVAELARTAPEDAENTLLHAVSSEPIELEPDEDDTQHVVLRPTSTPTTQLPPPRAGMRRPTPIGGLT
;
A
#
# COMPACT_ATOMS: atom_id res chain seq x y z
N MET A 1 -18.85 26.59 3.75
CA MET A 1 -17.66 26.19 2.96
C MET A 1 -18.18 25.68 1.63
N ALA A 2 -17.53 26.01 0.51
CA ALA A 2 -17.95 25.45 -0.78
C ALA A 2 -17.66 23.94 -0.80
N CYS A 3 -18.58 23.14 -1.34
CA CYS A 3 -18.33 21.71 -1.55
C CYS A 3 -17.25 21.53 -2.62
N PRO A 4 -16.43 20.46 -2.53
CA PRO A 4 -15.48 20.10 -3.57
C PRO A 4 -16.21 19.73 -4.87
N ASP A 5 -15.50 19.85 -5.99
CA ASP A 5 -16.01 19.49 -7.31
C ASP A 5 -16.31 17.99 -7.40
N GLU A 6 -17.29 17.64 -8.23
CA GLU A 6 -17.71 16.26 -8.46
C GLU A 6 -16.55 15.39 -8.96
N ASN A 7 -15.70 15.92 -9.86
CA ASN A 7 -14.50 15.24 -10.33
C ASN A 7 -13.54 14.88 -9.20
N THR A 8 -13.42 15.75 -8.19
CA THR A 8 -12.57 15.52 -7.02
C THR A 8 -13.17 14.40 -6.15
N LEU A 9 -14.48 14.36 -5.98
CA LEU A 9 -15.18 13.31 -5.23
C LEU A 9 -15.08 11.95 -5.94
N VAL A 10 -15.17 11.92 -7.27
CA VAL A 10 -14.95 10.70 -8.08
C VAL A 10 -13.50 10.23 -7.95
N ALA A 11 -12.53 11.13 -8.12
CA ALA A 11 -11.11 10.79 -7.97
C ALA A 11 -10.77 10.30 -6.55
N PHE A 12 -11.41 10.87 -5.53
CA PHE A 12 -11.31 10.41 -4.14
C PHE A 12 -11.89 9.00 -3.97
N ALA A 13 -13.12 8.76 -4.44
CA ALA A 13 -13.77 7.45 -4.35
C ALA A 13 -13.00 6.35 -5.11
N SER A 14 -12.32 6.70 -6.21
CA SER A 14 -11.48 5.80 -6.99
C SER A 14 -10.02 5.70 -6.49
N GLY A 15 -9.66 6.34 -5.37
CA GLY A 15 -8.30 6.33 -4.81
C GLY A 15 -7.23 6.97 -5.71
N SER A 16 -7.63 7.77 -6.70
CA SER A 16 -6.74 8.40 -7.68
C SER A 16 -6.33 9.83 -7.30
N LEU A 17 -6.79 10.34 -6.16
CA LEU A 17 -6.50 11.68 -5.67
C LEU A 17 -5.15 11.69 -4.89
N PRO A 18 -4.30 12.71 -5.05
CA PRO A 18 -3.07 12.82 -4.27
C PRO A 18 -3.38 12.97 -2.78
N MET A 19 -2.51 12.43 -1.91
CA MET A 19 -2.73 12.34 -0.46
C MET A 19 -3.10 13.69 0.20
N VAL A 20 -2.52 14.79 -0.28
CA VAL A 20 -2.80 16.14 0.26
C VAL A 20 -4.24 16.58 -0.01
N ASP A 21 -4.76 16.27 -1.20
CA ASP A 21 -6.13 16.61 -1.57
C ASP A 21 -7.13 15.60 -1.00
N ALA A 22 -6.72 14.33 -0.83
CA ALA A 22 -7.51 13.33 -0.11
C ALA A 22 -7.80 13.74 1.34
N ALA A 23 -6.78 14.18 2.08
CA ALA A 23 -6.95 14.64 3.46
C ALA A 23 -7.92 15.84 3.58
N ARG A 24 -7.92 16.74 2.59
CA ARG A 24 -8.86 17.87 2.54
C ARG A 24 -10.29 17.43 2.26
N VAL A 25 -10.46 16.42 1.40
CA VAL A 25 -11.78 15.83 1.14
C VAL A 25 -12.26 15.13 2.41
N GLU A 26 -11.43 14.34 3.09
CA GLU A 26 -11.77 13.68 4.37
C GLU A 26 -12.26 14.68 5.42
N GLU A 27 -11.52 15.77 5.66
CA GLU A 27 -11.93 16.84 6.58
C GLU A 27 -13.27 17.49 6.17
N HIS A 28 -13.52 17.62 4.87
CA HIS A 28 -14.81 18.10 4.38
C HIS A 28 -15.94 17.09 4.63
N LEU A 29 -15.70 15.80 4.42
CA LEU A 29 -16.69 14.73 4.63
C LEU A 29 -17.13 14.65 6.10
N ASP A 30 -16.22 14.92 7.04
CA ASP A 30 -16.54 14.97 8.47
C ASP A 30 -17.55 16.06 8.84
N SER A 31 -17.66 17.12 8.03
CA SER A 31 -18.56 18.25 8.28
C SER A 31 -19.72 18.36 7.28
N CYS A 32 -19.68 17.63 6.17
CA CYS A 32 -20.65 17.72 5.08
C CYS A 32 -21.28 16.36 4.74
N GLY A 33 -22.47 16.10 5.30
CA GLY A 33 -23.20 14.86 5.07
C GLY A 33 -23.65 14.63 3.62
N ILE A 34 -23.81 15.70 2.83
CA ILE A 34 -24.19 15.59 1.40
C ILE A 34 -23.04 14.98 0.60
N CYS A 35 -21.82 15.51 0.77
CA CYS A 35 -20.64 14.98 0.11
C CYS A 35 -20.31 13.56 0.61
N PHE A 36 -20.54 13.28 1.89
CA PHE A 36 -20.41 11.92 2.44
C PHE A 36 -21.34 10.93 1.75
N ALA A 37 -22.63 11.27 1.63
CA ALA A 37 -23.60 10.41 0.95
C ALA A 37 -23.25 10.17 -0.52
N LEU A 38 -22.76 11.22 -1.21
CA LEU A 38 -22.35 11.13 -2.61
C LEU A 38 -21.13 10.23 -2.79
N VAL A 39 -20.07 10.40 -1.98
CA VAL A 39 -18.88 9.53 -2.03
C VAL A 39 -19.25 8.08 -1.70
N ALA A 40 -20.13 7.85 -0.72
CA ALA A 40 -20.61 6.51 -0.39
C ALA A 40 -21.36 5.85 -1.55
N GLU A 41 -22.13 6.61 -2.33
CA GLU A 41 -22.78 6.11 -3.55
C GLU A 41 -21.75 5.79 -4.64
N LEU A 42 -20.80 6.70 -4.88
CA LEU A 42 -19.73 6.48 -5.85
C LEU A 42 -18.92 5.22 -5.54
N ALA A 43 -18.57 5.00 -4.27
CA ALA A 43 -17.86 3.80 -3.82
C ALA A 43 -18.64 2.51 -4.06
N ARG A 44 -19.98 2.52 -3.91
CA ARG A 44 -20.83 1.35 -4.22
C ARG A 44 -20.89 1.01 -5.70
N THR A 45 -20.76 2.03 -6.56
CA THR A 45 -20.84 1.87 -8.02
C THR A 45 -19.49 1.57 -8.68
N ALA A 46 -18.39 1.69 -7.94
CA ALA A 46 -17.07 1.37 -8.44
C ALA A 46 -17.01 -0.14 -8.73
N PRO A 47 -16.72 -0.57 -9.97
CA PRO A 47 -16.53 -1.97 -10.27
C PRO A 47 -15.29 -2.47 -9.51
N GLU A 48 -15.46 -3.54 -8.75
CA GLU A 48 -14.44 -4.15 -7.89
C GLU A 48 -13.38 -4.92 -8.70
N ASP A 49 -12.76 -4.27 -9.69
CA ASP A 49 -11.70 -4.86 -10.53
C ASP A 49 -10.32 -4.87 -9.84
N ALA A 50 -10.29 -4.83 -8.50
CA ALA A 50 -9.08 -5.09 -7.71
C ALA A 50 -9.28 -6.21 -6.67
N GLU A 51 -10.52 -6.60 -6.36
CA GLU A 51 -10.82 -7.54 -5.27
C GLU A 51 -11.05 -8.99 -5.74
N ASN A 52 -11.13 -9.23 -7.06
CA ASN A 52 -11.16 -10.59 -7.61
C ASN A 52 -9.75 -11.23 -7.79
N THR A 53 -8.67 -10.55 -7.39
CA THR A 53 -7.30 -11.13 -7.43
C THR A 53 -6.76 -11.53 -6.06
N LEU A 54 -7.29 -10.98 -4.96
CA LEU A 54 -6.80 -11.31 -3.60
C LEU A 54 -7.68 -12.29 -2.80
N LEU A 55 -8.94 -12.50 -3.20
CA LEU A 55 -9.87 -13.41 -2.50
C LEU A 55 -9.95 -14.83 -3.10
N HIS A 56 -9.46 -15.08 -4.32
CA HIS A 56 -9.40 -16.42 -4.92
C HIS A 56 -8.13 -17.24 -4.57
N ALA A 57 -7.26 -16.74 -3.69
CA ALA A 57 -6.06 -17.47 -3.26
C ALA A 57 -6.21 -18.16 -1.88
N VAL A 58 -7.33 -18.01 -1.19
CA VAL A 58 -7.50 -18.55 0.18
C VAL A 58 -8.54 -19.69 0.31
N SER A 59 -9.19 -20.11 -0.79
CA SER A 59 -10.14 -21.23 -0.78
C SER A 59 -10.00 -22.11 -2.01
N SER A 60 -9.14 -23.15 -1.96
CA SER A 60 -9.40 -24.51 -2.47
C SER A 60 -8.10 -25.32 -2.53
N GLU A 61 -7.69 -25.94 -1.42
CA GLU A 61 -7.42 -27.37 -1.46
C GLU A 61 -8.09 -28.00 -0.23
N PRO A 62 -9.10 -28.89 -0.43
CA PRO A 62 -9.59 -29.71 0.66
C PRO A 62 -8.44 -30.63 1.10
N ILE A 63 -8.04 -30.52 2.36
CA ILE A 63 -7.06 -31.44 2.95
C ILE A 63 -7.77 -32.79 3.12
N GLU A 64 -7.70 -33.65 2.11
CA GLU A 64 -7.95 -35.08 2.30
C GLU A 64 -6.79 -35.62 3.13
N LEU A 65 -7.05 -35.76 4.43
CA LEU A 65 -6.23 -36.57 5.33
C LEU A 65 -6.45 -38.04 4.97
N GLU A 66 -5.79 -38.51 3.91
CA GLU A 66 -5.54 -39.94 3.78
C GLU A 66 -4.53 -40.31 4.89
N PRO A 67 -4.85 -41.26 5.78
CA PRO A 67 -3.90 -41.68 6.80
C PRO A 67 -2.75 -42.42 6.12
N ASP A 68 -1.61 -41.74 6.00
CA ASP A 68 -0.34 -42.35 5.61
C ASP A 68 0.11 -43.29 6.76
N GLU A 69 -0.37 -44.52 6.70
CA GLU A 69 0.33 -45.64 7.32
C GLU A 69 1.59 -45.90 6.49
N ASP A 70 2.74 -45.95 7.17
CA ASP A 70 4.03 -46.41 6.63
C ASP A 70 4.83 -45.34 5.85
N ASP A 71 5.73 -44.61 6.52
CA ASP A 71 7.14 -44.89 6.22
C ASP A 71 8.07 -44.47 7.36
N THR A 72 8.82 -45.46 7.74
CA THR A 72 9.91 -45.43 8.71
C THR A 72 11.10 -44.57 8.22
N GLN A 73 11.94 -44.14 9.16
CA GLN A 73 13.34 -43.70 8.97
C GLN A 73 13.52 -42.21 8.63
N HIS A 74 13.59 -41.30 9.59
CA HIS A 74 14.69 -41.10 10.56
C HIS A 74 16.10 -40.98 9.94
N VAL A 75 16.64 -39.75 10.07
CA VAL A 75 18.06 -39.34 10.15
C VAL A 75 18.82 -39.10 8.85
N VAL A 76 19.05 -37.82 8.51
CA VAL A 76 20.34 -37.33 7.99
C VAL A 76 20.67 -35.94 8.58
N LEU A 77 21.96 -35.72 8.79
CA LEU A 77 22.64 -34.80 9.71
C LEU A 77 22.86 -33.37 9.14
N ARG A 78 22.90 -32.38 10.06
CA ARG A 78 23.71 -31.10 10.18
C ARG A 78 24.54 -30.62 8.95
N PRO A 79 24.82 -29.29 8.74
CA PRO A 79 25.25 -28.33 9.79
C PRO A 79 24.85 -26.84 9.59
N THR A 80 25.22 -26.05 10.61
CA THR A 80 25.08 -24.60 10.79
C THR A 80 25.86 -23.77 9.74
N SER A 81 25.17 -22.83 9.09
CA SER A 81 25.82 -21.73 8.34
C SER A 81 25.64 -20.41 9.09
N THR A 82 26.77 -19.82 9.47
CA THR A 82 26.93 -18.55 10.19
C THR A 82 26.51 -17.32 9.37
N PRO A 83 26.10 -16.22 10.02
CA PRO A 83 25.79 -14.95 9.34
C PRO A 83 27.07 -14.18 8.97
N THR A 84 27.25 -13.87 7.68
CA THR A 84 28.31 -12.96 7.23
C THR A 84 27.83 -11.52 7.31
N THR A 85 28.48 -10.78 8.20
CA THR A 85 28.30 -9.36 8.47
C THR A 85 28.64 -8.46 7.27
N GLN A 86 27.71 -7.53 7.09
CA GLN A 86 27.63 -6.35 6.22
C GLN A 86 28.86 -5.43 6.20
N LEU A 87 29.12 -4.80 5.03
CA LEU A 87 30.01 -3.64 4.90
C LEU A 87 29.24 -2.45 4.29
N PRO A 88 29.18 -1.27 4.94
CA PRO A 88 28.52 -0.09 4.37
C PRO A 88 29.41 0.68 3.37
N PRO A 89 28.83 1.44 2.43
CA PRO A 89 29.58 2.23 1.46
C PRO A 89 30.24 3.48 2.09
N PRO A 90 31.38 3.95 1.54
CA PRO A 90 32.06 5.15 2.05
C PRO A 90 31.27 6.42 1.73
N ARG A 91 31.11 7.28 2.76
CA ARG A 91 30.61 8.65 2.66
C ARG A 91 31.71 9.58 2.15
N ALA A 92 31.51 10.18 0.98
CA ALA A 92 32.13 11.45 0.60
C ALA A 92 30.97 12.43 0.38
N GLY A 93 30.89 13.62 0.95
CA GLY A 93 31.93 14.55 1.39
C GLY A 93 31.39 15.91 0.98
N MET A 94 30.67 16.54 1.89
CA MET A 94 29.91 17.78 1.71
C MET A 94 30.80 19.03 1.49
N ARG A 95 30.20 20.05 0.83
CA ARG A 95 30.39 21.51 0.97
C ARG A 95 31.54 22.11 0.11
N ARG A 96 31.44 23.32 -0.49
CA ARG A 96 30.71 24.56 -0.13
C ARG A 96 30.83 25.60 -1.30
N PRO A 97 30.51 26.90 -1.12
CA PRO A 97 29.37 27.65 -1.67
C PRO A 97 29.67 28.55 -2.89
N THR A 98 28.60 29.06 -3.53
CA THR A 98 28.63 30.15 -4.52
C THR A 98 28.91 31.51 -3.85
N PRO A 99 29.84 32.33 -4.39
CA PRO A 99 29.89 33.74 -4.07
C PRO A 99 28.96 34.57 -4.98
N ILE A 100 28.30 35.52 -4.34
CA ILE A 100 27.39 36.54 -4.84
C ILE A 100 28.21 37.68 -5.48
N GLY A 101 27.73 38.20 -6.61
CA GLY A 101 28.12 39.51 -7.16
C GLY A 101 27.41 39.70 -8.50
N GLY A 102 26.77 40.81 -8.81
CA GLY A 102 26.65 42.11 -8.17
C GLY A 102 25.83 43.02 -9.10
N LEU A 103 25.24 44.05 -8.52
CA LEU A 103 24.37 45.03 -9.15
C LEU A 103 25.06 45.82 -10.28
N THR A 104 24.31 46.13 -11.35
CA THR A 104 24.00 47.46 -11.94
C THR A 104 23.74 47.33 -13.43
#